data_AF-A0A5V0YX24-F1
#
_entry.id   AF-A0A5V0YX24-F1
#
_cell.length_a   1.000
_cell.length_b   1.000
_cell.length_c   1.000
_cell.angle_alpha   90.00
_cell.angle_beta   90.00
_cell.angle_gamma   90.00
#
_symmetry.space_group_name_H-M   'P 1'
#
loop_
_entity.id
_entity.type
_entity.pdbx_description
1 polymer ?
#
loop_
_entity_poly.entity_id
_entity_poly.type
_entity_poly.pdbx_seq_one_letter_code
_entity_poly.pdbx_strand_id
1 'polypeptide(L)'
;MKRMLPLFLLLAAGQAQADSNSDYRAGSDFAHQIKGQGTGSIRNFNPQESIPGYNANPDETKYYGGVTAGGDSGLKNDGTTQWATGETGKTITESFMNKPKDILSPDAPFIEKGRDVVNRA
;
A
#
# COMPACT_ATOMS: atom_id res chain seq x y z
N MET A 1 72.78 -21.87 25.59
CA MET A 1 71.36 -21.42 25.62
C MET A 1 71.00 -20.32 24.60
N LYS A 2 71.94 -19.50 24.10
CA LYS A 2 71.64 -18.39 23.16
C LYS A 2 71.39 -18.78 21.68
N ARG A 3 71.75 -20.00 21.26
CA ARG A 3 71.60 -20.48 19.87
C ARG A 3 70.27 -21.17 19.56
N MET A 4 69.47 -21.46 20.59
CA MET A 4 68.16 -22.12 20.41
C MET A 4 66.99 -21.13 20.41
N LEU A 5 67.23 -19.87 20.79
CA LEU A 5 66.25 -18.79 20.76
C LEU A 5 65.73 -18.46 19.34
N PRO A 6 66.56 -18.38 18.28
CA PRO A 6 66.03 -18.13 16.93
C PRO A 6 65.22 -19.31 16.39
N LEU A 7 65.56 -20.55 16.81
CA LEU A 7 64.84 -21.75 16.39
C LEU A 7 63.44 -21.83 17.03
N PHE A 8 63.31 -21.40 18.29
CA PHE A 8 62.01 -21.30 18.97
C PHE A 8 61.12 -20.18 18.39
N LEU A 9 61.70 -19.05 17.99
CA LEU A 9 60.95 -17.97 17.33
C LEU A 9 60.44 -18.38 15.94
N LEU A 10 61.22 -19.15 15.18
CA LEU A 10 60.81 -19.70 13.88
C LEU A 10 59.69 -20.75 14.01
N LEU A 11 59.71 -21.57 15.06
CA LEU A 11 58.66 -22.55 15.34
C LEU A 11 57.33 -21.87 15.76
N ALA A 12 57.40 -20.77 16.50
CA ALA A 12 56.22 -20.00 16.91
C ALA A 12 55.58 -19.24 15.74
N ALA A 13 56.36 -18.81 14.75
CA ALA A 13 55.86 -18.13 13.55
C ALA A 13 55.04 -19.05 12.61
N GLY A 14 55.22 -20.37 12.70
CA GLY A 14 54.47 -21.36 11.90
C GLY A 14 53.05 -21.66 12.39
N GLN A 15 52.64 -21.10 13.52
CA GLN A 15 51.31 -21.36 14.12
C GLN A 15 50.35 -20.17 14.02
N ALA A 16 50.80 -19.06 13.44
CA ALA A 16 49.98 -17.87 13.21
C ALA A 16 49.62 -17.73 11.73
N GLN A 17 49.12 -18.81 11.11
CA GLN A 17 48.37 -18.66 9.86
C GLN A 17 46.93 -18.37 10.27
N ALA A 18 46.53 -17.10 10.21
CA ALA A 18 45.13 -16.73 10.31
C ALA A 18 44.40 -17.42 9.14
N ASP A 19 43.71 -18.52 9.44
CA ASP A 19 42.94 -19.31 8.48
C ASP A 19 41.66 -18.54 8.14
N SER A 20 41.78 -17.44 7.39
CA SER A 20 40.64 -16.67 6.86
C SER A 20 39.73 -17.52 5.96
N ASN A 21 40.23 -18.67 5.49
CA ASN A 21 39.46 -19.65 4.76
C ASN A 21 38.50 -20.42 5.69
N SER A 22 38.79 -20.54 7.00
CA SER A 22 37.87 -21.15 7.96
C SER A 22 36.58 -20.34 8.13
N ASP A 23 36.67 -19.02 8.29
CA ASP A 23 35.50 -18.13 8.40
C ASP A 23 34.70 -18.09 7.09
N TYR A 24 35.40 -18.00 5.94
CA TYR A 24 34.76 -18.08 4.63
C TYR A 24 34.02 -19.40 4.43
N ARG A 25 34.64 -20.53 4.79
CA ARG A 25 34.04 -21.87 4.69
C ARG A 25 32.84 -22.00 5.63
N ALA A 26 32.96 -21.57 6.89
CA ALA A 26 31.85 -21.60 7.84
C ALA A 26 30.65 -20.77 7.33
N GLY A 27 30.90 -19.58 6.79
CA GLY A 27 29.88 -18.74 6.18
C GLY A 27 29.28 -19.37 4.92
N SER A 28 30.11 -19.96 4.05
CA SER A 28 29.68 -20.65 2.83
C SER A 28 28.83 -21.88 3.15
N ASP A 29 29.26 -22.70 4.11
CA ASP A 29 28.55 -23.91 4.54
C ASP A 29 27.20 -23.54 5.18
N PHE A 30 27.17 -22.50 6.01
CA PHE A 30 25.92 -21.94 6.54
C PHE A 30 25.01 -21.46 5.42
N ALA A 31 25.52 -20.68 4.46
CA ALA A 31 24.75 -20.20 3.32
C ALA A 31 24.19 -21.35 2.48
N HIS A 32 24.98 -22.39 2.22
CA HIS A 32 24.54 -23.60 1.54
C HIS A 32 23.48 -24.37 2.33
N GLN A 33 23.62 -24.45 3.65
CA GLN A 33 22.66 -25.09 4.53
C GLN A 33 21.31 -24.38 4.49
N ILE A 34 21.29 -23.04 4.57
CA ILE A 34 20.04 -22.26 4.57
C ILE A 34 19.49 -22.00 3.15
N LYS A 35 20.29 -22.26 2.11
CA LYS A 35 19.91 -22.05 0.72
C LYS A 35 18.64 -22.84 0.40
N GLY A 36 17.58 -22.12 0.09
CA GLY A 36 16.31 -22.71 -0.32
C GLY A 36 15.45 -23.24 0.84
N GLN A 37 15.87 -23.12 2.11
CA GLN A 37 15.01 -23.49 3.24
C GLN A 37 13.73 -22.64 3.27
N GLY A 38 13.84 -21.32 3.06
CA GLY A 38 12.70 -20.41 3.04
C GLY A 38 11.78 -20.56 1.83
N THR A 39 12.32 -20.85 0.64
CA THR A 39 11.49 -21.12 -0.54
C THR A 39 10.88 -22.53 -0.47
N GLY A 40 11.59 -23.48 0.13
CA GLY A 40 11.12 -24.83 0.39
C GLY A 40 9.92 -24.87 1.33
N SER A 41 9.90 -24.04 2.39
CA SER A 41 8.80 -24.02 3.36
C SER A 41 7.44 -23.59 2.78
N ILE A 42 7.43 -22.83 1.68
CA ILE A 42 6.19 -22.38 1.01
C ILE A 42 5.96 -23.08 -0.34
N ARG A 43 6.83 -24.01 -0.75
CA ARG A 43 6.80 -24.63 -2.08
C ARG A 43 5.47 -25.32 -2.39
N ASN A 44 4.87 -25.94 -1.38
CA ASN A 44 3.61 -26.67 -1.50
C ASN A 44 2.44 -25.89 -0.92
N PHE A 45 2.59 -24.58 -0.69
CA PHE A 45 1.50 -23.76 -0.22
C PHE A 45 0.42 -23.67 -1.30
N ASN A 46 -0.77 -24.19 -1.01
CA ASN A 46 -1.95 -24.03 -1.85
C ASN A 46 -2.89 -22.99 -1.21
N PRO A 47 -2.95 -21.75 -1.74
CA PRO A 47 -3.82 -20.71 -1.21
C PRO A 47 -5.30 -21.10 -1.21
N GLN A 48 -5.73 -21.88 -2.21
CA GLN A 48 -7.12 -22.30 -2.37
C GLN A 48 -7.62 -23.18 -1.21
N GLU A 49 -6.70 -23.95 -0.61
CA GLU A 49 -6.98 -24.87 0.50
C GLU A 49 -6.68 -24.23 1.86
N SER A 50 -5.73 -23.30 1.91
CA SER A 50 -5.15 -22.78 3.16
C SER A 50 -5.77 -21.46 3.61
N ILE A 51 -6.37 -20.69 2.69
CA ILE A 51 -6.91 -19.35 2.98
C ILE A 51 -8.43 -19.37 2.72
N PRO A 52 -9.26 -19.30 3.78
CA PRO A 52 -10.71 -19.18 3.63
C PRO A 52 -11.09 -17.97 2.77
N GLY A 53 -11.95 -18.19 1.78
CA GLY A 53 -12.42 -17.14 0.88
C GLY A 53 -11.38 -16.69 -0.16
N TYR A 54 -10.27 -17.41 -0.32
CA TYR A 54 -9.30 -17.09 -1.36
C TYR A 54 -9.93 -17.18 -2.76
N ASN A 55 -9.85 -16.05 -3.46
CA ASN A 55 -10.17 -15.96 -4.87
C ASN A 55 -8.94 -15.41 -5.58
N ALA A 56 -8.37 -16.18 -6.51
CA ALA A 56 -7.24 -15.73 -7.31
C ALA A 56 -7.62 -14.58 -8.27
N ASN A 57 -8.90 -14.43 -8.60
CA ASN A 57 -9.42 -13.42 -9.51
C ASN A 57 -10.69 -12.78 -8.91
N PRO A 58 -10.55 -11.96 -7.86
CA PRO A 58 -11.68 -11.19 -7.33
C PRO A 58 -12.18 -10.18 -8.37
N ASP A 59 -13.46 -9.79 -8.29
CA ASP A 59 -14.05 -8.85 -9.24
C ASP A 59 -13.31 -7.50 -9.26
N GLU A 60 -12.71 -7.15 -8.12
CA GLU A 60 -11.90 -5.95 -7.90
C GLU A 60 -10.58 -5.96 -8.69
N THR A 61 -10.17 -7.09 -9.27
CA THR A 61 -8.98 -7.18 -10.13
C THR A 61 -9.06 -6.19 -11.29
N LYS A 62 -10.28 -5.87 -11.77
CA LYS A 62 -10.51 -4.85 -12.82
C LYS A 62 -10.04 -3.45 -12.43
N TYR A 63 -9.86 -3.18 -11.13
CA TYR A 63 -9.37 -1.89 -10.62
C TYR A 63 -7.86 -1.87 -10.38
N TYR A 64 -7.20 -3.03 -10.35
CA TYR A 64 -5.77 -3.12 -10.10
C TYR A 64 -4.99 -3.13 -11.41
N GLY A 65 -4.26 -2.06 -11.69
CA GLY A 65 -3.43 -1.92 -12.90
C GLY A 65 -1.95 -2.32 -12.74
N GLY A 66 -1.54 -2.77 -11.55
CA GLY A 66 -0.12 -3.03 -11.22
C GLY A 66 0.63 -1.79 -10.71
N VAL A 67 1.89 -1.99 -10.30
CA VAL A 67 2.74 -0.95 -9.67
C VAL A 67 3.13 0.20 -10.61
N THR A 68 2.98 -0.01 -11.92
CA THR A 68 3.27 0.98 -12.97
C THR A 68 2.02 1.69 -13.47
N ALA A 69 0.83 1.28 -13.03
CA ALA A 69 -0.39 1.96 -13.44
C ALA A 69 -0.45 3.36 -12.83
N GLY A 70 -0.58 4.37 -13.71
CA GLY A 70 -0.62 5.78 -13.32
C GLY A 70 -1.98 6.27 -12.80
N GLY A 71 -2.95 5.38 -12.55
CA GLY A 71 -4.28 5.84 -12.13
C GLY A 71 -5.32 4.75 -11.87
N ASP A 72 -6.49 5.23 -11.47
CA ASP A 72 -7.67 4.54 -10.94
C ASP A 72 -8.84 4.51 -11.94
N SER A 73 -8.54 4.45 -13.25
CA SER A 73 -9.54 4.63 -14.33
C SER A 73 -10.77 3.72 -14.21
N GLY A 74 -10.59 2.46 -13.79
CA GLY A 74 -11.71 1.54 -13.58
C GLY A 74 -12.68 2.01 -12.50
N LEU A 75 -12.16 2.49 -11.36
CA LEU A 75 -12.98 3.01 -10.26
C LEU A 75 -13.72 4.29 -10.67
N LYS A 76 -13.04 5.20 -11.38
CA LYS A 76 -13.64 6.44 -11.90
C LYS A 76 -14.75 6.16 -12.89
N ASN A 77 -14.55 5.21 -13.81
CA ASN A 77 -15.54 4.85 -14.81
C ASN A 77 -16.79 4.24 -14.17
N ASP A 78 -16.62 3.31 -13.23
CA ASP A 78 -17.73 2.69 -12.52
C ASP A 78 -18.48 3.72 -11.65
N GLY A 79 -17.75 4.58 -10.93
CA GLY A 79 -18.35 5.65 -10.14
C GLY A 79 -19.16 6.63 -11.00
N THR A 80 -18.61 7.05 -12.15
CA THR A 80 -19.31 7.94 -13.09
C THR A 80 -20.55 7.28 -13.69
N THR A 81 -20.45 5.99 -14.03
CA THR A 81 -21.57 5.22 -14.57
C THR A 81 -22.69 5.05 -13.54
N GLN A 82 -22.33 4.76 -12.29
CA GLN A 82 -23.30 4.60 -11.21
C GLN A 82 -23.95 5.94 -10.83
N TRP A 83 -23.20 7.04 -10.87
CA TRP A 83 -23.77 8.38 -10.72
C TRP A 83 -24.77 8.71 -11.83
N ALA A 84 -24.43 8.39 -13.08
CA ALA A 84 -25.28 8.71 -14.22
C ALA A 84 -26.54 7.83 -14.33
N THR A 85 -26.45 6.56 -13.96
CA THR A 85 -27.51 5.57 -14.24
C THR A 85 -28.22 5.04 -12.99
N GLY A 86 -27.58 5.12 -11.82
CA GLY A 86 -28.08 4.60 -10.57
C GLY A 86 -29.17 5.46 -9.94
N GLU A 87 -29.99 4.82 -9.10
CA GLU A 87 -31.13 5.45 -8.43
C GLU A 87 -30.69 6.66 -7.60
N THR A 88 -29.65 6.52 -6.78
CA THR A 88 -29.13 7.62 -5.95
C THR A 88 -28.76 8.84 -6.77
N GLY A 89 -28.07 8.65 -7.91
CA GLY A 89 -27.66 9.75 -8.78
C GLY A 89 -28.85 10.45 -9.44
N LYS A 90 -29.85 9.66 -9.86
CA LYS A 90 -31.14 10.19 -10.34
C LYS A 90 -31.88 10.96 -9.26
N THR A 91 -32.05 10.40 -8.06
CA THR A 91 -32.74 11.05 -6.94
C THR A 91 -32.08 12.37 -6.57
N ILE A 92 -30.74 12.42 -6.50
CA ILE A 92 -30.02 13.67 -6.22
C ILE A 92 -30.30 14.69 -7.32
N THR A 93 -30.13 14.28 -8.59
CA THR A 93 -30.36 15.16 -9.75
C THR A 93 -31.79 15.70 -9.76
N GLU A 94 -32.78 14.82 -9.58
CA GLU A 94 -34.19 15.18 -9.49
C GLU A 94 -34.48 16.11 -8.33
N SER A 95 -33.89 15.87 -7.15
CA SER A 95 -34.04 16.76 -6.00
C SER A 95 -33.55 18.17 -6.33
N PHE A 96 -32.39 18.30 -6.97
CA PHE A 96 -31.88 19.62 -7.37
C PHE A 96 -32.70 20.28 -8.47
N MET A 97 -33.19 19.52 -9.44
CA MET A 97 -33.98 20.03 -10.56
C MET A 97 -35.40 20.42 -10.15
N ASN A 98 -35.98 19.70 -9.19
CA ASN A 98 -37.36 19.87 -8.75
C ASN A 98 -37.49 20.58 -7.39
N LYS A 99 -36.38 21.03 -6.78
CA LYS A 99 -36.44 21.81 -5.55
C LYS A 99 -37.30 23.06 -5.80
N PRO A 100 -38.21 23.41 -4.87
CA PRO A 100 -38.93 24.68 -4.94
C PRO A 100 -37.92 25.81 -5.11
N LYS A 101 -38.23 26.79 -5.95
CA LYS A 101 -37.44 28.02 -6.00
C LYS A 101 -37.43 28.61 -4.60
N ASP A 102 -36.29 29.10 -4.16
CA ASP A 102 -36.22 29.91 -2.94
C ASP A 102 -37.13 31.12 -3.14
N ILE A 103 -38.27 31.13 -2.47
CA ILE A 103 -39.19 32.27 -2.49
C ILE A 103 -38.65 33.24 -1.44
N LEU A 104 -38.03 34.33 -1.90
CA LEU A 104 -37.82 35.50 -1.06
C LEU A 104 -39.20 36.06 -0.69
N SER A 105 -39.66 35.78 0.53
CA SER A 105 -40.92 36.35 1.01
C SER A 105 -40.82 37.88 1.01
N PRO A 106 -41.78 38.60 0.39
CA PRO A 106 -41.86 40.05 0.51
C PRO A 106 -41.99 40.53 1.96
N ASP A 107 -42.48 39.66 2.83
CA ASP A 107 -42.67 39.88 4.27
C ASP A 107 -41.50 39.33 5.10
N ALA A 108 -40.39 38.96 4.46
CA ALA A 108 -39.21 38.52 5.20
C ALA A 108 -38.70 39.66 6.11
N PRO A 109 -38.32 39.37 7.37
CA PRO A 109 -37.94 40.40 8.34
C PRO A 109 -36.82 41.34 7.87
N PHE A 110 -35.89 40.85 7.04
CA PHE A 110 -34.81 41.65 6.48
C PHE A 110 -35.27 42.61 5.38
N ILE A 111 -36.34 42.28 4.62
CA ILE A 111 -36.95 43.19 3.64
C ILE A 111 -37.76 44.27 4.37
N GLU A 112 -38.48 43.91 5.43
CA GLU A 112 -39.25 44.85 6.25
C GLU A 112 -38.36 45.93 6.86
N LYS A 113 -37.22 45.55 7.46
CA LYS A 113 -36.24 46.52 7.98
C LYS A 113 -35.69 47.45 6.91
N GLY A 114 -35.50 46.96 5.68
CA GLY A 114 -35.10 47.79 4.54
C GLY A 114 -36.17 48.83 4.16
N ARG A 115 -37.44 48.42 4.10
CA ARG A 115 -38.57 49.34 3.82
C ARG A 115 -38.76 50.39 4.92
N ASP A 116 -38.59 50.01 6.18
CA ASP A 116 -38.67 50.93 7.32
C ASP A 116 -37.64 52.06 7.23
N VAL A 117 -36.42 51.77 6.76
CA VAL A 117 -35.38 52.78 6.58
C VAL A 117 -35.74 53.75 5.45
N VAL A 118 -36.25 53.24 4.31
CA VAL A 118 -36.68 54.08 3.18
C VAL A 118 -37.86 54.97 3.55
N ASN A 119 -38.85 54.46 4.29
CA ASN A 119 -40.02 55.23 4.71
C ASN A 119 -39.74 56.28 5.79
N ARG A 120 -38.59 56.19 6.48
CA ARG A 120 -38.15 57.15 7.52
C ARG A 120 -37.10 58.15 7.02
N ALA A 121 -36.64 58.02 5.78
CA ALA A 121 -35.77 58.97 5.10
C ALA A 121 -36.60 60.06 4.40
#